data_AF-A0A3B0X6G4-F1
#
_entry.id   AF-A0A3B0X6G4-F1
#
_cell.length_a   1.000
_cell.length_b   1.000
_cell.length_c   1.000
_cell.angle_alpha   90.00
_cell.angle_beta   90.00
_cell.angle_gamma   90.00
#
_symmetry.space_group_name_H-M   'P 1'
#
loop_
_entity.id
_entity.type
_entity.pdbx_description
1 polymer ?
#
loop_
_entity_poly.entity_id
_entity_poly.type
_entity_poly.pdbx_seq_one_letter_code
_entity_poly.pdbx_strand_id
1 'polypeptide(L)'
;MKKLRYNGCSIEDMESLLNQIADFKNLVKTTHNATDPGFIQECRLFKQYVKWVSEDLTLDSYICNLPDEPETTLSHRPKNRH
;
A
#
# COMPACT_ATOMS: atom_id res chain seq x y z
N MET A 1 5.54 -23.01 -14.22
CA MET A 1 5.50 -21.54 -14.05
C MET A 1 4.30 -21.18 -13.20
N LYS A 2 4.51 -20.66 -11.98
CA LYS A 2 3.41 -20.22 -11.09
C LYS A 2 2.98 -18.82 -11.53
N LYS A 3 1.71 -18.65 -11.94
CA LYS A 3 1.13 -17.34 -12.25
C LYS A 3 1.04 -16.53 -10.96
N LEU A 4 1.81 -15.46 -10.85
CA LEU A 4 1.56 -14.38 -9.89
C LEU A 4 0.22 -13.76 -10.26
N ARG A 5 -0.81 -14.01 -9.44
CA ARG A 5 -2.08 -13.28 -9.55
C ARG A 5 -1.83 -11.91 -8.97
N TYR A 6 -1.72 -10.92 -9.84
CA TYR A 6 -1.65 -9.52 -9.48
C TYR A 6 -3.05 -9.10 -9.05
N ASN A 7 -3.29 -9.01 -7.74
CA ASN A 7 -4.47 -8.39 -7.16
C ASN A 7 -4.04 -6.99 -6.71
N GLY A 8 -3.92 -6.07 -7.66
CA GLY A 8 -3.57 -4.69 -7.32
C GLY A 8 -4.66 -4.07 -6.44
N CYS A 9 -4.24 -3.29 -5.44
CA CYS A 9 -5.14 -2.56 -4.57
C CYS A 9 -6.11 -1.68 -5.41
N SER A 10 -7.42 -1.94 -5.28
CA SER A 10 -8.47 -1.23 -6.01
C SER A 10 -8.97 0.00 -5.22
N ILE A 11 -9.67 0.90 -5.89
CA ILE A 11 -10.35 2.03 -5.23
C ILE A 11 -11.34 1.52 -4.17
N GLU A 12 -12.00 0.39 -4.43
CA GLU A 12 -12.93 -0.25 -3.49
C GLU A 12 -12.22 -0.70 -2.20
N ASP A 13 -10.98 -1.17 -2.30
CA ASP A 13 -10.17 -1.54 -1.14
C ASP A 13 -9.78 -0.31 -0.31
N MET A 14 -9.48 0.83 -0.97
CA MET A 14 -9.23 2.10 -0.28
C MET A 14 -10.50 2.64 0.40
N GLU A 15 -11.66 2.58 -0.26
CA GLU A 15 -12.94 2.99 0.31
C GLU A 15 -13.32 2.12 1.52
N SER A 16 -13.10 0.81 1.42
CA SER A 16 -13.29 -0.15 2.52
C SER A 16 -12.41 0.19 3.72
N LEU A 17 -11.12 0.49 3.50
CA LEU A 17 -10.21 0.93 4.57
C LEU A 17 -10.70 2.21 5.25
N LEU A 18 -11.15 3.20 4.47
CA LEU A 18 -11.67 4.47 5.02
C LEU A 18 -12.93 4.25 5.85
N ASN A 19 -13.83 3.36 5.42
CA ASN A 19 -15.03 2.99 6.17
C ASN A 19 -14.66 2.32 7.51
N GLN A 20 -13.72 1.37 7.50
CA GLN A 20 -13.27 0.72 8.74
C GLN A 20 -12.59 1.71 9.70
N ILE A 21 -11.85 2.69 9.20
CA ILE A 21 -11.28 3.78 10.03
C ILE A 21 -12.41 4.62 10.64
N ALA A 22 -13.47 4.92 9.89
CA ALA A 22 -14.61 5.68 10.40
C ALA A 22 -15.35 4.92 11.50
N ASP A 23 -15.57 3.62 11.32
CA ASP A 23 -16.21 2.74 12.31
C ASP A 23 -15.39 2.64 13.58
N PHE A 24 -14.06 2.45 13.46
CA PHE A 24 -13.17 2.46 14.62
C PHE A 24 -13.19 3.80 15.36
N LYS A 25 -13.22 4.92 14.63
CA LYS A 25 -13.34 6.25 15.24
C LYS A 25 -14.65 6.42 16.01
N ASN A 26 -15.74 5.83 15.52
CA ASN A 26 -17.01 5.82 16.24
C ASN A 26 -16.93 4.95 17.49
N LEU A 27 -16.37 3.74 17.40
CA LEU A 27 -16.14 2.86 18.54
C LEU A 27 -15.37 3.58 19.66
N VAL A 28 -14.25 4.24 19.33
CA VAL A 28 -13.45 5.00 20.30
C VAL A 28 -14.24 6.13 20.96
N LYS A 29 -15.11 6.82 20.21
CA LYS A 29 -15.95 7.91 20.74
C LYS A 29 -17.05 7.41 21.66
N THR A 30 -17.64 6.26 21.35
CA THR A 30 -18.76 5.69 22.11
C THR A 30 -18.32 4.87 23.31
N THR A 31 -17.05 4.44 23.36
CA THR A 31 -16.52 3.70 24.49
C THR A 31 -16.28 4.62 25.69
N HIS A 32 -16.99 4.36 26.77
CA HIS A 32 -16.82 5.08 28.04
C HIS A 32 -15.77 4.44 28.96
N ASN A 33 -15.37 3.19 28.70
CA ASN A 33 -14.39 2.48 29.50
C ASN A 33 -13.20 1.98 28.67
N ALA A 34 -12.07 2.68 28.75
CA ALA A 34 -10.84 2.32 28.05
C ALA A 34 -10.17 1.05 28.59
N THR A 35 -10.57 0.54 29.77
CA THR A 35 -10.06 -0.72 30.32
C THR A 35 -10.95 -1.92 29.99
N ASP A 36 -12.04 -1.70 29.25
CA ASP A 36 -12.91 -2.78 28.80
C ASP A 36 -12.12 -3.79 27.96
N PRO A 37 -12.12 -5.09 28.33
CA PRO A 37 -11.38 -6.11 27.59
C PRO A 37 -11.80 -6.23 26.13
N GLY A 38 -13.09 -6.03 25.82
CA GLY A 38 -13.62 -6.06 24.46
C GLY A 38 -13.07 -4.90 23.63
N PHE A 39 -13.12 -3.68 24.17
CA PHE A 39 -12.55 -2.50 23.53
C PHE A 39 -11.03 -2.64 23.29
N ILE A 40 -10.29 -3.18 24.26
CA ILE A 40 -8.85 -3.43 24.09
C ILE A 40 -8.59 -4.44 22.96
N GLN A 41 -9.41 -5.49 22.86
CA GLN A 41 -9.32 -6.47 21.79
C GLN A 41 -9.59 -5.84 20.42
N GLU A 42 -10.66 -5.07 20.28
CA GLU A 42 -10.97 -4.33 19.05
C GLU A 42 -9.85 -3.38 18.64
N CYS A 43 -9.26 -2.65 19.60
CA CYS A 43 -8.10 -1.79 19.33
C CYS A 43 -6.89 -2.56 18.81
N ARG A 44 -6.62 -3.77 19.35
CA ARG A 44 -5.51 -4.62 18.89
C ARG A 44 -5.76 -5.14 17.47
N LEU A 45 -6.98 -5.61 17.20
CA LEU A 45 -7.39 -6.11 15.88
C LEU A 45 -7.29 -5.02 14.83
N PHE A 46 -7.83 -3.83 15.10
CA PHE A 46 -7.75 -2.70 14.20
C PHE A 46 -6.30 -2.29 13.91
N LYS A 47 -5.44 -2.23 14.94
CA LYS A 47 -4.01 -1.92 14.75
C LYS A 47 -3.30 -2.96 13.87
N GLN A 48 -3.61 -4.23 14.04
CA GLN A 48 -3.05 -5.31 13.22
C GLN A 48 -3.53 -5.22 11.77
N TYR A 49 -4.82 -4.94 11.56
CA TYR A 49 -5.41 -4.74 10.24
C TYR A 49 -4.75 -3.57 9.49
N VAL A 50 -4.63 -2.39 10.14
CA VAL A 50 -3.98 -1.22 9.53
C VAL A 50 -2.53 -1.53 9.15
N LYS A 51 -1.79 -2.26 10.00
CA LYS A 51 -0.42 -2.67 9.70
C LYS A 51 -0.35 -3.55 8.45
N TRP A 52 -1.21 -4.56 8.36
CA TRP A 52 -1.25 -5.48 7.22
C TRP A 52 -1.59 -4.76 5.91
N VAL A 53 -2.62 -3.90 5.93
CA VAL A 53 -3.01 -3.13 4.74
C VAL A 53 -1.94 -2.12 4.34
N SER A 54 -1.25 -1.50 5.32
CA SER A 54 -0.14 -0.60 5.01
C SER A 54 1.02 -1.32 4.34
N GLU A 55 1.38 -2.51 4.83
CA GLU A 55 2.42 -3.34 4.23
C GLU A 55 2.06 -3.74 2.79
N ASP A 56 0.82 -4.13 2.54
CA ASP A 56 0.29 -4.49 1.21
C ASP A 56 0.36 -3.29 0.23
N LEU A 57 -0.14 -2.13 0.66
CA LEU A 57 -0.08 -0.88 -0.12
C LEU A 57 1.35 -0.43 -0.42
N THR A 58 2.30 -0.60 0.52
CA THR A 58 3.71 -0.27 0.30
C THR A 58 4.45 -1.26 -0.59
N LEU A 59 4.01 -2.53 -0.64
CA LEU A 59 4.53 -3.50 -1.60
C LEU A 59 4.11 -3.13 -3.03
N ASP A 60 2.86 -2.68 -3.21
CA ASP A 60 2.32 -2.23 -4.50
C ASP A 60 2.94 -0.90 -4.97
N SER A 61 3.38 -0.01 -4.06
CA SER A 61 3.97 1.28 -4.44
C SER A 61 5.40 1.19 -5.03
N TYR A 62 6.03 0.01 -4.99
CA TYR A 62 7.34 -0.22 -5.62
C TYR A 62 7.23 -0.62 -7.11
N ILE A 63 6.01 -0.76 -7.63
CA ILE A 63 5.70 -1.07 -9.03
C ILE A 63 5.03 0.13 -9.72
N CYS A 64 5.37 1.35 -9.30
CA CYS A 64 5.32 2.48 -10.22
C CYS A 64 6.64 2.47 -10.99
N ASN A 65 6.59 1.86 -12.18
CA ASN A 65 7.65 1.87 -13.18
C ASN A 65 8.42 3.21 -13.15
N LEU A 66 9.67 3.20 -12.68
CA LEU A 66 10.65 4.01 -13.37
C LEU A 66 10.53 3.59 -14.84
N PRO A 67 10.42 4.52 -15.79
CA PRO A 67 10.59 4.13 -17.17
C PRO A 67 11.98 3.49 -17.27
N ASP A 68 12.00 2.17 -17.53
CA ASP A 68 13.03 1.65 -18.42
C ASP A 68 12.87 2.51 -19.67
N GLU A 69 13.80 3.44 -19.89
CA GLU A 69 13.99 4.07 -21.17
C GLU A 69 14.77 3.08 -22.04
N PRO A 70 14.15 2.34 -22.97
CA PRO A 70 14.84 1.92 -24.17
C PRO A 70 14.75 3.08 -25.17
N GLU A 71 15.85 3.75 -25.49
CA GLU A 71 16.28 4.00 -26.89
C GLU A 71 17.42 5.02 -27.02
N THR A 72 18.57 4.49 -27.45
CA THR A 72 19.39 5.00 -28.56
C THR A 72 19.63 6.50 -28.72
N THR A 73 20.87 6.91 -28.43
CA THR A 73 21.65 7.67 -29.44
C THR A 73 23.07 7.14 -29.52
N LEU A 74 23.38 6.52 -30.66
CA LEU A 74 24.73 6.41 -31.19
C LEU A 74 25.36 7.82 -31.15
N SER A 75 26.29 8.06 -30.23
CA SER A 75 27.12 9.26 -30.23
C SER A 75 28.53 8.92 -30.72
N HIS A 76 28.91 9.63 -31.78
CA HIS A 76 30.00 9.39 -32.72
C HIS A 76 31.39 9.09 -32.12
N ARG A 77 32.04 8.02 -32.64
CA ARG A 77 33.51 7.92 -32.69
C ARG A 77 34.07 9.08 -33.53
N PRO A 78 35.05 9.87 -33.05
CA PRO A 78 35.86 10.69 -33.94
C PRO A 78 36.87 9.80 -34.68
N LYS A 79 36.73 9.67 -36.01
CA LYS A 79 37.78 9.19 -36.91
C LYS A 79 38.77 10.34 -37.14
N ASN A 80 39.91 10.31 -36.45
CA ASN A 80 41.06 11.09 -36.88
C ASN A 80 41.81 10.29 -37.96
N ARG A 81 41.70 10.77 -39.20
CA ARG A 81 42.66 10.54 -40.28
C ARG A 81 42.86 11.85 -41.01
N HIS A 82 44.01 12.48 -40.79
CA HIS A 82 44.74 13.21 -41.80
C HIS A 82 46.22 13.24 -41.41
#